data_AF-A0A915Y0Z6-F1
#
_entry.id   AF-A0A915Y0Z6-F1
#
_cell.length_a   1.000
_cell.length_b   1.000
_cell.length_c   1.000
_cell.angle_alpha   90.00
_cell.angle_beta   90.00
_cell.angle_gamma   90.00
#
_symmetry.space_group_name_H-M   'P 1'
#
loop_
_entity.id
_entity.type
_entity.pdbx_description
1 polymer ?
#
loop_
_entity_poly.entity_id
_entity_poly.type
_entity_poly.pdbx_seq_one_letter_code
_entity_poly.pdbx_strand_id
1 'polypeptide(L)'
;MTTMEETTKHTALATPIAAAPAGDSKVHPEHIAEVTASHEHAEAHEPHMPAPSLSPIILGAGMTLAAFGIVLHPIMLIIGVVGILVGLGTWLYDEIVNAGSATSDHE
;
A
#
# COMPACT_ATOMS: atom_id res chain seq x y z
N MET A 1 -35.25 -33.06 -0.73
CA MET A 1 -34.17 -32.05 -0.71
C MET A 1 -34.56 -30.96 -1.70
N THR A 2 -34.47 -29.72 -1.23
CA THR A 2 -35.32 -28.58 -1.62
C THR A 2 -34.82 -27.82 -2.86
N THR A 3 -35.79 -27.11 -3.45
CA THR A 3 -35.82 -26.29 -4.66
C THR A 3 -34.72 -25.23 -4.82
N MET A 4 -34.48 -24.84 -6.08
CA MET A 4 -33.75 -23.65 -6.51
C MET A 4 -34.57 -22.37 -6.23
N GLU A 5 -33.95 -21.30 -5.72
CA GLU A 5 -34.37 -19.89 -5.84
C GLU A 5 -33.08 -19.07 -6.01
N GLU A 6 -32.81 -18.55 -7.20
CA GLU A 6 -33.28 -17.28 -7.77
C GLU A 6 -32.59 -16.04 -7.19
N THR A 7 -31.93 -15.35 -8.11
CA THR A 7 -31.28 -14.05 -8.06
C THR A 7 -32.24 -12.96 -7.60
N THR A 8 -31.79 -11.89 -6.93
CA THR A 8 -32.19 -10.50 -7.25
C THR A 8 -31.42 -9.48 -6.40
N LYS A 9 -30.98 -8.44 -7.12
CA LYS A 9 -30.21 -7.27 -6.71
C LYS A 9 -31.15 -6.25 -6.06
N HIS A 10 -30.78 -5.68 -4.90
CA HIS A 10 -31.28 -4.38 -4.41
C HIS A 10 -30.09 -3.69 -3.73
N THR A 11 -29.43 -2.69 -4.31
CA THR A 11 -29.86 -1.31 -4.63
C THR A 11 -30.31 -0.53 -3.40
N ALA A 12 -29.38 0.33 -2.97
CA ALA A 12 -29.55 1.73 -2.58
C ALA A 12 -30.40 2.12 -1.34
N LEU A 13 -29.66 2.79 -0.42
CA LEU A 13 -29.91 4.12 0.16
C LEU A 13 -31.12 4.36 1.07
N ALA A 14 -30.79 5.09 2.14
CA ALA A 14 -31.62 6.04 2.89
C ALA A 14 -32.65 5.46 3.88
N THR A 15 -32.28 5.49 5.16
CA THR A 15 -33.24 5.69 6.24
C THR A 15 -33.15 7.15 6.69
N PRO A 16 -34.10 8.01 6.32
CA PRO A 16 -34.29 9.29 6.98
C PRO A 16 -35.22 9.07 8.18
N ILE A 17 -34.90 9.64 9.34
CA ILE A 17 -35.90 10.12 10.30
C ILE A 17 -35.28 11.33 11.01
N ALA A 18 -35.86 12.48 10.71
CA ALA A 18 -35.70 13.73 11.44
C ALA A 18 -36.85 13.89 12.45
N ALA A 19 -36.58 14.69 13.48
CA ALA A 19 -37.51 15.45 14.34
C ALA A 19 -37.72 14.96 15.80
N ALA A 20 -37.30 15.86 16.71
CA ALA A 20 -37.31 15.91 18.17
C ALA A 20 -38.73 16.21 18.76
N PRO A 21 -38.98 16.67 20.02
CA PRO A 21 -38.09 16.96 21.19
C PRO A 21 -38.66 16.60 22.60
N ALA A 22 -37.88 16.97 23.64
CA ALA A 22 -38.25 17.31 25.03
C ALA A 22 -38.10 16.23 26.12
N GLY A 23 -37.16 16.47 27.03
CA GLY A 23 -36.96 15.72 28.27
C GLY A 23 -35.83 16.30 29.11
N ASP A 24 -36.21 17.26 29.97
CA ASP A 24 -35.41 17.95 30.97
C ASP A 24 -34.63 17.00 31.90
N SER A 25 -33.31 17.17 32.02
CA SER A 25 -32.49 16.68 33.13
C SER A 25 -31.13 17.38 33.18
N LYS A 26 -31.13 18.52 33.89
CA LYS A 26 -30.06 19.07 34.74
C LYS A 26 -28.61 18.68 34.40
N VAL A 27 -27.95 19.61 33.72
CA VAL A 27 -26.51 19.65 33.47
C VAL A 27 -25.75 19.96 34.76
N HIS A 28 -24.84 19.08 35.15
CA HIS A 28 -23.84 19.31 36.20
C HIS A 28 -22.55 19.78 35.50
N PRO A 29 -22.15 21.06 35.61
CA PRO A 29 -21.09 21.62 34.76
C PRO A 29 -19.72 21.58 35.46
N GLU A 30 -19.26 20.42 35.91
CA GLU A 30 -17.99 20.39 36.68
C GLU A 30 -17.13 19.13 36.47
N HIS A 31 -17.62 18.09 35.78
CA HIS A 31 -16.93 16.79 35.69
C HIS A 31 -16.77 16.28 34.24
N ILE A 32 -16.49 17.18 33.29
CA ILE A 32 -16.09 16.82 31.91
C ILE A 32 -15.01 17.81 31.42
N ALA A 33 -13.96 18.02 32.22
CA ALA A 33 -12.78 18.77 31.79
C ALA A 33 -11.47 17.99 31.95
N GLU A 34 -11.53 16.73 32.38
CA GLU A 34 -10.34 15.88 32.59
C GLU A 34 -10.54 14.45 32.05
N VAL A 35 -11.27 14.33 30.94
CA VAL A 35 -11.23 13.12 30.08
C VAL A 35 -10.76 13.50 28.66
N THR A 36 -10.13 14.66 28.53
CA THR A 36 -9.69 15.24 27.25
C THR A 36 -8.27 15.79 27.37
N ALA A 37 -7.37 15.02 27.99
CA ALA A 37 -5.93 15.32 28.01
C ALA A 37 -5.09 14.09 27.65
N SER A 38 -5.63 13.19 26.82
CA SER A 38 -4.84 12.16 26.15
C SER A 38 -5.46 11.86 24.78
N HIS A 39 -5.65 12.92 23.97
CA HIS A 39 -5.45 12.74 22.54
C HIS A 39 -3.94 12.57 22.37
N GLU A 40 -3.43 11.37 22.64
CA GLU A 40 -2.29 10.87 21.88
C GLU A 40 -2.70 11.07 20.42
N HIS A 41 -2.11 12.07 19.77
CA HIS A 41 -2.02 12.05 18.33
C HIS A 41 -1.31 10.74 18.01
N ALA A 42 -2.08 9.69 17.76
CA ALA A 42 -1.67 8.65 16.85
C ALA A 42 -1.43 9.39 15.54
N GLU A 43 -0.20 9.87 15.34
CA GLU A 43 0.29 10.23 14.02
C GLU A 43 0.05 8.98 13.19
N ALA A 44 -1.03 9.01 12.42
CA ALA A 44 -1.26 8.06 11.37
C ALA A 44 -0.03 8.17 10.49
N HIS A 45 0.89 7.21 10.62
CA HIS A 45 2.08 7.13 9.78
C HIS A 45 1.54 7.07 8.35
N GLU A 46 1.64 8.19 7.62
CA GLU A 46 1.22 8.21 6.23
C GLU A 46 1.99 7.11 5.52
N PRO A 47 1.32 6.21 4.78
CA PRO A 47 2.00 5.12 4.11
C PRO A 47 3.07 5.69 3.16
N HIS A 48 4.34 5.60 3.54
CA HIS A 48 5.45 5.96 2.67
C HIS A 48 5.48 4.97 1.51
N MET A 49 5.05 5.43 0.34
CA MET A 49 5.17 4.65 -0.88
C MET A 49 6.62 4.76 -1.35
N PRO A 50 7.32 3.64 -1.61
CA PRO A 50 8.66 3.69 -2.16
C PRO A 50 8.64 4.43 -3.49
N ALA A 51 9.73 5.14 -3.79
CA ALA A 51 9.89 5.80 -5.07
C ALA A 51 9.76 4.76 -6.20
N PRO A 52 9.17 5.13 -7.34
CA PRO A 52 9.03 4.23 -8.47
C PRO A 52 10.42 3.78 -8.97
N SER A 53 10.66 2.47 -9.07
CA SER A 53 11.92 1.90 -9.58
C SER A 53 11.72 1.26 -10.94
N LEU A 54 12.67 1.49 -11.86
CA LEU A 54 12.73 0.83 -13.18
C LEU A 54 13.36 -0.56 -13.14
N SER A 55 14.06 -0.89 -12.06
CA SER A 55 14.79 -2.15 -11.91
C SER A 55 13.94 -3.41 -12.15
N PRO A 56 12.67 -3.52 -11.70
CA PRO A 56 11.89 -4.74 -11.91
C PRO A 56 11.57 -4.97 -13.39
N ILE A 57 11.34 -3.90 -14.15
CA ILE A 57 11.06 -3.97 -15.58
C ILE A 57 12.31 -4.43 -16.34
N ILE A 58 13.47 -3.84 -16.02
CA ILE A 58 14.75 -4.22 -16.64
C ILE A 58 15.09 -5.68 -16.33
N LEU A 59 14.89 -6.12 -15.08
CA LEU A 59 15.15 -7.49 -14.65
C LEU A 59 14.22 -8.48 -15.38
N GLY A 60 12.92 -8.19 -15.44
CA GLY A 60 11.94 -9.00 -16.16
C GLY A 60 12.24 -9.10 -17.66
N ALA A 61 12.62 -7.98 -18.30
CA ALA A 61 13.04 -7.96 -19.70
C ALA A 61 14.31 -8.80 -19.92
N GLY A 62 15.32 -8.67 -19.05
CA GLY A 62 16.55 -9.44 -19.10
C GLY A 62 16.31 -10.95 -18.94
N MET A 63 15.50 -11.34 -17.96
CA MET A 63 15.10 -12.74 -17.73
C MET A 63 14.38 -13.33 -18.94
N THR A 64 13.42 -12.59 -19.50
CA THR A 64 12.68 -13.02 -20.69
C THR A 64 13.63 -13.20 -21.86
N LEU A 65 14.49 -12.21 -22.13
CA LEU A 65 15.46 -12.27 -23.22
C LEU A 65 16.47 -13.41 -23.05
N ALA A 66 16.92 -13.67 -21.82
CA ALA A 66 17.80 -14.79 -21.51
C ALA A 66 17.11 -16.14 -21.78
N ALA A 67 15.87 -16.31 -21.32
CA ALA A 67 15.10 -17.54 -21.55
C ALA A 67 14.92 -17.83 -23.06
N PHE A 68 14.57 -16.81 -23.85
CA PHE A 68 14.50 -16.93 -25.30
C PHE A 68 15.88 -17.14 -25.96
N GLY A 69 16.92 -16.50 -25.42
CA GLY A 69 18.30 -16.61 -25.89
C GLY A 69 18.89 -18.02 -25.76
N ILE A 70 18.47 -18.80 -24.77
CA ILE A 70 18.87 -20.22 -24.62
C ILE A 70 18.48 -21.03 -25.88
N VAL A 71 17.33 -20.72 -26.49
CA VAL A 71 16.77 -21.50 -27.60
C VAL A 71 17.09 -20.89 -28.97
N LEU A 72 16.98 -19.56 -29.10
CA LEU A 72 17.02 -18.88 -30.41
C LEU A 72 18.44 -18.50 -30.85
N HIS A 73 19.22 -17.86 -29.97
CA HIS A 73 20.54 -17.38 -30.34
C HIS A 73 21.41 -17.02 -29.11
N PRO A 74 22.70 -17.41 -29.08
CA PRO A 74 23.58 -17.13 -27.95
C PRO A 74 23.80 -15.63 -27.71
N ILE A 75 23.70 -14.79 -28.74
CA ILE A 75 23.81 -13.32 -28.59
C ILE A 75 22.65 -12.76 -27.74
N MET A 76 21.41 -13.24 -27.95
CA MET A 76 20.28 -12.83 -27.11
C MET A 76 20.48 -13.23 -25.65
N LEU A 77 21.08 -14.41 -25.41
CA LEU A 77 21.40 -14.86 -24.05
C LEU A 77 22.37 -13.90 -23.36
N ILE A 78 23.45 -13.49 -24.05
CA ILE A 78 24.41 -12.54 -23.50
C ILE A 78 23.73 -11.22 -23.14
N ILE A 79 22.92 -10.67 -24.04
CA ILE A 79 22.19 -9.42 -23.79
C ILE A 79 21.22 -9.59 -22.59
N GLY A 80 20.54 -10.73 -22.51
CA GLY A 80 19.62 -11.04 -21.41
C GLY A 80 20.33 -11.11 -20.07
N VAL A 81 21.47 -11.81 -20.01
CA VAL A 81 22.33 -11.88 -18.81
C VAL A 81 22.82 -10.49 -18.40
N VAL A 82 23.28 -9.67 -19.35
CA VAL A 82 23.67 -8.28 -19.06
C VAL A 82 22.48 -7.49 -18.49
N GLY A 83 21.29 -7.62 -19.09
CA GLY A 83 20.08 -6.98 -18.58
C GLY A 83 19.73 -7.40 -17.15
N ILE A 84 19.88 -8.69 -16.84
CA ILE A 84 19.67 -9.21 -15.48
C ILE A 84 20.66 -8.59 -14.50
N LEU A 85 21.95 -8.57 -14.85
CA LEU A 85 22.99 -8.00 -13.99
C LEU A 85 22.78 -6.51 -13.75
N VAL A 86 22.39 -5.75 -14.78
CA VAL A 86 22.06 -4.32 -14.67
C VAL A 86 20.84 -4.12 -13.78
N GLY A 87 19.75 -4.84 -14.02
CA GLY A 87 18.52 -4.72 -13.23
C GLY A 87 18.75 -5.05 -11.76
N LEU A 88 19.47 -6.14 -11.48
CA LEU A 88 19.80 -6.56 -10.11
C LEU A 88 20.77 -5.58 -9.45
N GLY A 89 21.79 -5.12 -10.19
CA GLY A 89 22.78 -4.16 -9.70
C GLY A 89 22.15 -2.82 -9.32
N THR A 90 21.27 -2.28 -10.17
CA THR A 90 20.53 -1.05 -9.87
C THR A 90 19.62 -1.22 -8.65
N TRP A 91 18.87 -2.33 -8.57
CA TRP A 91 18.00 -2.59 -7.42
C TRP A 91 18.78 -2.67 -6.11
N LEU A 92 19.91 -3.37 -6.11
CA LEU A 92 20.73 -3.53 -4.91
C LEU A 92 21.42 -2.22 -4.51
N TYR A 93 21.83 -1.41 -5.50
CA TYR A 93 22.40 -0.09 -5.24
C TYR A 93 21.39 0.85 -4.56
N ASP A 94 20.17 0.93 -5.09
CA ASP A 94 19.10 1.77 -4.52
C ASP A 94 18.79 1.35 -3.06
N GLU A 95 18.76 0.05 -2.78
CA GLU A 95 18.51 -0.48 -1.42
C GLU A 95 19.60 -0.08 -0.43
N ILE A 96 20.88 -0.20 -0.83
CA ILE A 96 22.02 0.17 0.01
C ILE A 96 22.00 1.68 0.31
N VAL A 97 21.71 2.51 -0.69
CA VAL A 97 21.64 3.96 -0.52
C VAL A 97 20.50 4.36 0.41
N ASN A 98 19.30 3.79 0.22
CA ASN A 98 18.14 4.10 1.04
C ASN A 98 18.30 3.62 2.50
N ALA A 99 18.93 2.47 2.71
CA ALA A 99 19.23 1.97 4.05
C ALA A 99 20.24 2.86 4.80
N GLY A 100 21.20 3.45 4.07
CA GLY A 100 22.19 4.37 4.64
C GLY A 100 21.60 5.71 5.10
N SER A 101 20.61 6.25 4.39
CA SER A 101 19.98 7.51 4.78
C SER A 101 19.13 7.41 6.06
N ALA A 102 18.46 6.27 6.28
CA ALA A 102 17.56 6.09 7.43
C ALA A 102 18.28 6.08 8.80
N THR A 103 19.59 5.85 8.81
CA THR A 103 20.40 5.86 10.05
C THR A 103 20.98 7.23 10.39
N SER A 104 21.02 8.17 9.44
CA SER A 104 21.61 9.52 9.65
C SER A 104 20.62 10.54 10.24
N ASP A 105 19.31 10.24 10.24
CA ASP A 105 18.26 11.14 10.75
C ASP A 105 18.07 11.03 12.29
N HIS A 106 18.80 10.15 12.97
CA HIS A 106 18.65 9.87 14.41
C HIS A 106 19.82 10.37 15.29
N GLU A 107 20.74 11.17 14.76
CA GLU A 107 21.86 11.80 15.51
C GLU A 107 21.69 13.33 15.70
#